data_AF-A0A847FQP0-F1
#
_entry.id   AF-A0A847FQP0-F1
#
_cell.length_a   1.000
_cell.length_b   1.000
_cell.length_c   1.000
_cell.angle_alpha   90.00
_cell.angle_beta   90.00
_cell.angle_gamma   90.00
#
_symmetry.space_group_name_H-M   'P 1'
#
loop_
_entity.id
_entity.type
_entity.pdbx_description
1 polymer ?
#
loop_
_entity_poly.entity_id
_entity_poly.type
_entity_poly.pdbx_seq_one_letter_code
_entity_poly.pdbx_strand_id
1 'polypeptide(L)'
;MGVIWIVLVALVAAGLGFRSSWRAMGRLRAPASVEGAFLWWDERPVPAFQQDPVAASFVAVHGAAIVAMGVLAVLIGGRALTAPPAWMPPAGAWSLPEPIWLIHYAGVSLSAGLAWLTAGSALAIPLASRRWSPVRVALTEEGVYHGGTFTPWGMAGRAQRGGRGELIRLYSRKTPELVLLAVRPPAPELLERACQAIEARIPPLPEDYRVPWYRRMPALCLLLLMTALPMVALGLAAYPSTATWAWASQGFGAWLAALLGARVVRAYQ
;
A
#
# COMPACT_ATOMS: atom_id res chain seq x y z
N MET A 1 -18.87 20.71 -18.91
CA MET A 1 -17.68 21.34 -18.30
C MET A 1 -17.30 20.70 -16.97
N GLY A 2 -18.16 20.71 -15.94
CA GLY A 2 -17.76 20.28 -14.58
C GLY A 2 -17.25 18.83 -14.43
N VAL A 3 -17.85 17.87 -15.13
CA VAL A 3 -17.41 16.46 -15.09
C VAL A 3 -16.01 16.28 -15.69
N ILE A 4 -15.72 16.96 -16.81
CA ILE A 4 -14.41 16.92 -17.49
C ILE A 4 -13.31 17.37 -16.54
N TRP A 5 -13.57 18.42 -15.76
CA TRP A 5 -12.62 18.93 -14.78
C TRP A 5 -12.37 17.98 -13.61
N ILE A 6 -13.41 17.33 -13.06
CA ILE A 6 -13.22 16.33 -12.01
C ILE A 6 -12.32 15.20 -12.52
N VAL A 7 -12.56 14.73 -13.75
CA VAL A 7 -11.72 13.70 -14.39
C VAL A 7 -10.29 14.20 -14.54
N LEU A 8 -10.09 15.44 -14.97
CA LEU A 8 -8.75 16.03 -15.11
C LEU A 8 -8.02 16.13 -13.76
N VAL A 9 -8.70 16.60 -12.71
CA VAL A 9 -8.15 16.65 -11.34
C VAL A 9 -7.79 15.25 -10.85
N ALA A 10 -8.67 14.26 -11.06
CA ALA A 10 -8.42 12.86 -10.71
C ALA A 10 -7.17 12.31 -11.41
N LEU A 11 -7.04 12.52 -12.72
CA LEU A 11 -5.88 12.05 -13.51
C LEU A 11 -4.58 12.70 -13.04
N VAL A 12 -4.58 14.03 -12.81
CA VAL A 12 -3.41 14.76 -12.31
C VAL A 12 -3.04 14.25 -10.91
N ALA A 13 -4.01 14.11 -10.01
CA ALA A 13 -3.77 13.59 -8.66
C ALA A 13 -3.22 12.16 -8.68
N ALA A 14 -3.76 11.30 -9.55
CA ALA A 14 -3.24 9.94 -9.76
C ALA A 14 -1.78 9.95 -10.22
N GLY A 15 -1.45 10.79 -11.20
CA GLY A 15 -0.08 10.97 -11.68
C GLY A 15 0.87 11.47 -10.60
N LEU A 16 0.44 12.43 -9.77
CA LEU A 16 1.21 12.94 -8.64
C LEU A 16 1.44 11.88 -7.57
N GLY A 17 0.40 11.14 -7.20
CA GLY A 17 0.47 10.05 -6.22
C GLY A 17 1.41 8.94 -6.70
N PHE A 18 1.26 8.55 -7.97
CA PHE A 18 2.14 7.59 -8.63
C PHE A 18 3.60 8.06 -8.60
N ARG A 19 3.87 9.28 -9.08
CA ARG A 19 5.22 9.85 -9.14
C ARG A 19 5.85 9.98 -7.76
N SER A 20 5.08 10.39 -6.75
CA SER A 20 5.53 10.52 -5.37
C SER A 20 5.97 9.17 -4.81
N SER A 21 5.09 8.16 -4.87
CA SER A 21 5.37 6.80 -4.41
C SER A 21 6.51 6.15 -5.20
N TRP A 22 6.55 6.36 -6.52
CA TRP A 22 7.62 5.87 -7.39
C TRP A 22 9.00 6.41 -7.00
N ARG A 23 9.08 7.72 -6.70
CA ARG A 23 10.31 8.36 -6.21
C ARG A 23 10.68 7.88 -4.82
N ALA A 24 9.71 7.77 -3.91
CA ALA A 24 9.93 7.28 -2.55
C ALA A 24 10.51 5.86 -2.57
N MET A 25 9.91 4.95 -3.33
CA MET A 25 10.43 3.59 -3.51
C MET A 25 11.80 3.58 -4.20
N GLY A 26 12.04 4.48 -5.15
CA GLY A 26 13.35 4.66 -5.76
C GLY A 26 14.44 4.99 -4.74
N ARG A 27 14.16 5.90 -3.81
CA ARG A 27 15.08 6.26 -2.72
C ARG A 27 15.29 5.11 -1.75
N LEU A 28 14.22 4.39 -1.38
CA LEU A 28 14.32 3.22 -0.51
C LEU A 28 15.10 2.06 -1.14
N ARG A 29 15.25 2.03 -2.46
CA ARG A 29 15.98 1.00 -3.19
C ARG A 29 17.37 1.42 -3.63
N ALA A 30 17.77 2.66 -3.40
CA ALA A 30 19.11 3.09 -3.72
C ALA A 30 20.12 2.18 -2.97
N PRO A 31 21.16 1.66 -3.64
CA PRO A 31 22.19 0.88 -2.97
C PRO A 31 22.80 1.72 -1.85
N ALA A 32 22.67 1.27 -0.61
CA ALA A 32 23.27 1.90 0.54
C ALA A 32 24.62 1.23 0.83
N SER A 33 25.68 2.03 1.02
CA SER A 33 26.88 1.54 1.71
C SER A 33 26.56 1.46 3.20
N VAL A 34 26.73 0.29 3.79
CA VAL A 34 26.46 0.05 5.20
C VAL A 34 27.78 -0.27 5.89
N GLU A 35 28.17 0.58 6.83
CA GLU A 35 29.34 0.36 7.67
C GLU A 35 29.08 -0.83 8.62
N GLY A 36 30.09 -1.66 8.87
CA GLY A 36 29.94 -2.85 9.72
C GLY A 36 29.19 -4.03 9.09
N ALA A 37 28.94 -4.01 7.78
CA ALA A 37 28.40 -5.16 7.07
C ALA A 37 29.46 -6.27 6.95
N PHE A 38 29.20 -7.44 7.54
CA PHE A 38 30.08 -8.61 7.43
C PHE A 38 29.78 -9.47 6.19
N LEU A 39 28.59 -9.32 5.60
CA LEU A 39 28.22 -9.97 4.35
C LEU A 39 27.30 -9.04 3.56
N TRP A 40 27.54 -8.91 2.26
CA TRP A 40 26.71 -8.07 1.40
C TRP A 40 26.71 -8.59 -0.05
N TRP A 41 25.64 -8.26 -0.78
CA TRP A 41 25.53 -8.53 -2.20
C TRP A 41 24.50 -7.61 -2.84
N ASP A 42 24.54 -7.50 -4.16
CA ASP A 42 23.52 -6.80 -4.93
C ASP A 42 22.57 -7.82 -5.55
N GLU A 43 21.27 -7.65 -5.35
CA GLU A 43 20.24 -8.52 -5.94
C GLU A 43 19.15 -7.72 -6.63
N ARG A 44 18.44 -8.36 -7.56
CA ARG A 44 17.19 -7.79 -8.08
C ARG A 44 16.08 -8.07 -7.06
N PRO A 45 15.28 -7.07 -6.68
CA PRO A 45 14.18 -7.26 -5.75
C PRO A 45 13.29 -8.42 -6.14
N VAL A 46 13.05 -9.31 -5.19
CA VAL A 46 12.15 -10.45 -5.41
C VAL A 46 10.71 -9.92 -5.54
N PRO A 47 9.96 -10.29 -6.60
CA PRO A 47 8.57 -9.85 -6.73
C PRO A 47 7.71 -10.29 -5.55
N ALA A 48 6.83 -9.42 -5.04
CA ALA A 48 6.04 -9.68 -3.82
C ALA A 48 5.27 -11.03 -3.86
N PHE A 49 4.68 -11.38 -5.01
CA PHE A 49 3.97 -12.66 -5.19
C PHE A 49 4.87 -13.91 -5.13
N GLN A 50 6.18 -13.77 -5.33
CA GLN A 50 7.16 -14.86 -5.13
C GLN A 50 7.62 -14.95 -3.66
N GLN A 51 7.58 -13.83 -2.94
CA GLN A 51 7.92 -13.76 -1.52
C GLN A 51 6.81 -14.40 -0.69
N ASP A 52 5.59 -13.86 -0.80
CA ASP A 52 4.40 -14.26 -0.08
C ASP A 52 3.15 -14.02 -0.95
N PRO A 53 2.65 -15.05 -1.67
CA PRO A 53 1.52 -14.89 -2.58
C PRO A 53 0.21 -14.56 -1.86
N VAL A 54 0.04 -15.00 -0.61
CA VAL A 54 -1.19 -14.75 0.17
C VAL A 54 -1.22 -13.29 0.58
N ALA A 55 -0.20 -12.81 1.29
CA ALA A 55 -0.13 -11.42 1.71
C ALA A 55 -0.17 -10.46 0.51
N ALA A 56 0.56 -10.78 -0.57
CA ALA A 56 0.55 -9.98 -1.79
C ALA A 56 -0.84 -9.90 -2.44
N SER A 57 -1.62 -10.98 -2.42
CA SER A 57 -2.99 -11.00 -2.97
C SER A 57 -3.92 -10.09 -2.17
N PHE A 58 -3.88 -10.15 -0.83
CA PHE A 58 -4.73 -9.28 0.00
C PHE A 58 -4.34 -7.81 -0.08
N VAL A 59 -3.04 -7.50 -0.17
CA VAL A 59 -2.57 -6.12 -0.42
C VAL A 59 -3.05 -5.64 -1.80
N ALA A 60 -3.01 -6.50 -2.83
CA ALA A 60 -3.52 -6.17 -4.15
C ALA A 60 -5.04 -5.93 -4.16
N VAL A 61 -5.82 -6.77 -3.46
CA VAL A 61 -7.27 -6.59 -3.30
C VAL A 61 -7.59 -5.29 -2.55
N HIS A 62 -6.87 -4.99 -1.48
CA HIS A 62 -7.01 -3.74 -0.74
C HIS A 62 -6.69 -2.52 -1.64
N GLY A 63 -5.62 -2.59 -2.43
CA GLY A 63 -5.28 -1.57 -3.41
C GLY A 63 -6.35 -1.41 -4.49
N ALA A 64 -6.91 -2.51 -5.01
CA ALA A 64 -7.99 -2.49 -5.98
C ALA A 64 -9.28 -1.87 -5.40
N ALA A 65 -9.58 -2.11 -4.12
CA ALA A 65 -10.70 -1.47 -3.43
C ALA A 65 -10.51 0.05 -3.33
N ILE A 66 -9.28 0.53 -3.07
CA ILE A 66 -8.96 1.98 -3.09
C ILE A 66 -9.20 2.58 -4.48
N VAL A 67 -8.80 1.90 -5.55
CA VAL A 67 -9.08 2.32 -6.92
C VAL A 67 -10.59 2.38 -7.17
N ALA A 68 -11.34 1.35 -6.75
CA ALA A 68 -12.79 1.30 -6.89
C ALA A 68 -13.49 2.47 -6.16
N MET A 69 -13.05 2.82 -4.94
CA MET A 69 -13.52 4.01 -4.23
C MET A 69 -13.23 5.30 -5.00
N GLY A 70 -12.07 5.41 -5.65
CA GLY A 70 -11.75 6.56 -6.52
C GLY A 70 -12.65 6.67 -7.74
N VAL A 71 -12.98 5.55 -8.38
CA VAL A 71 -13.97 5.50 -9.47
C VAL A 71 -15.35 5.94 -8.97
N LEU A 72 -15.80 5.39 -7.84
CA LEU A 72 -17.07 5.76 -7.23
C LEU A 72 -17.13 7.25 -6.86
N ALA A 73 -16.05 7.82 -6.33
CA ALA A 73 -15.96 9.25 -6.03
C ALA A 73 -16.19 10.12 -7.28
N VAL A 74 -15.61 9.75 -8.42
CA VAL A 74 -15.80 10.46 -9.70
C VAL A 74 -17.22 10.27 -10.23
N LEU A 75 -17.77 9.06 -10.17
CA LEU A 75 -19.13 8.78 -10.66
C LEU A 75 -20.20 9.51 -9.82
N ILE A 76 -20.11 9.43 -8.50
CA ILE A 76 -21.01 10.12 -7.57
C ILE A 76 -20.84 11.63 -7.72
N GLY A 77 -19.60 12.11 -7.81
CA GLY A 77 -19.29 13.53 -8.03
C GLY A 77 -19.86 14.06 -9.34
N GLY A 78 -19.69 13.32 -10.43
CA GLY A 78 -20.25 13.68 -11.74
C GLY A 78 -21.77 13.75 -11.70
N ARG A 79 -22.42 12.77 -11.05
CA ARG A 79 -23.87 12.78 -10.83
C ARG A 79 -24.33 14.00 -10.02
N ALA A 80 -23.63 14.33 -8.94
CA ALA A 80 -23.93 15.50 -8.11
C ALA A 80 -23.85 16.82 -8.87
N LEU A 81 -22.94 16.92 -9.87
CA LEU A 81 -22.87 18.10 -10.73
C LEU A 81 -23.97 18.14 -11.81
N THR A 82 -24.43 17.00 -12.30
CA THR A 82 -25.47 16.94 -13.35
C THR A 82 -26.90 16.98 -12.79
N ALA A 83 -27.08 16.55 -11.56
CA ALA A 83 -28.37 16.48 -10.87
C ALA A 83 -28.15 16.95 -9.42
N PRO A 84 -28.04 18.29 -9.22
CA PRO A 84 -27.76 18.82 -7.91
C PRO A 84 -28.87 18.52 -6.90
N PRO A 85 -28.55 18.54 -5.61
CA PRO A 85 -29.52 18.38 -4.54
C PRO A 85 -30.66 19.39 -4.65
N ALA A 86 -31.88 18.98 -4.28
CA ALA A 86 -33.09 19.82 -4.42
C ALA A 86 -33.05 21.15 -3.65
N TRP A 87 -32.20 21.29 -2.63
CA TRP A 87 -32.01 22.56 -1.90
C TRP A 87 -31.04 23.53 -2.60
N MET A 88 -30.25 23.06 -3.58
CA MET A 88 -29.38 23.95 -4.34
C MET A 88 -30.19 24.72 -5.37
N PRO A 89 -29.99 26.04 -5.50
CA PRO A 89 -30.68 26.84 -6.50
C PRO A 89 -30.31 26.37 -7.93
N PRO A 90 -31.26 26.42 -8.89
CA PRO A 90 -31.05 25.93 -10.24
C PRO A 90 -29.94 26.70 -10.96
N ALA A 91 -29.07 25.99 -11.66
CA ALA A 91 -27.85 26.51 -12.28
C ALA A 91 -28.07 27.61 -13.34
N GLY A 92 -29.29 27.74 -13.89
CA GLY A 92 -29.65 28.74 -14.90
C GLY A 92 -30.25 30.04 -14.35
N ALA A 93 -30.38 30.20 -13.03
CA ALA A 93 -31.11 31.32 -12.45
C ALA A 93 -30.31 32.65 -12.41
N TRP A 94 -28.97 32.63 -12.55
CA TRP A 94 -28.14 33.83 -12.34
C TRP A 94 -26.83 33.83 -13.15
N SER A 95 -26.31 35.02 -13.44
CA SER A 95 -25.17 35.29 -14.34
C SER A 95 -23.76 35.06 -13.74
N LEU A 96 -23.66 34.64 -12.48
CA LEU A 96 -22.40 34.33 -11.78
C LEU A 96 -22.57 33.05 -10.94
N PRO A 97 -21.56 32.17 -10.85
CA PRO A 97 -21.63 31.02 -9.96
C PRO A 97 -21.62 31.50 -8.50
N GLU A 98 -22.73 31.32 -7.79
CA GLU A 98 -22.79 31.61 -6.35
C GLU A 98 -21.68 30.87 -5.59
N PRO A 99 -21.17 31.44 -4.47
CA PRO A 99 -20.15 30.82 -3.64
C PRO A 99 -20.46 29.36 -3.26
N ILE A 100 -21.74 29.02 -3.09
CA ILE A 100 -22.18 27.67 -2.72
C ILE A 100 -21.93 26.63 -3.82
N TRP A 101 -22.08 27.02 -5.09
CA TRP A 101 -21.77 26.17 -6.24
C TRP A 101 -20.26 25.98 -6.41
N LEU A 102 -19.48 27.04 -6.16
CA LEU A 102 -18.01 26.96 -6.15
C LEU A 102 -17.51 26.05 -5.03
N ILE A 103 -18.06 26.16 -3.82
CA ILE A 103 -17.72 25.30 -2.68
C ILE A 103 -18.07 23.85 -2.97
N HIS A 104 -19.26 23.58 -3.53
CA HIS A 104 -19.67 22.22 -3.87
C HIS A 104 -18.77 21.61 -4.94
N TYR A 105 -18.49 22.36 -6.00
CA TYR A 105 -17.58 21.95 -7.07
C TYR A 105 -16.16 21.69 -6.56
N ALA A 106 -15.63 22.57 -5.71
CA ALA A 106 -14.33 22.40 -5.06
C ALA A 106 -14.30 21.16 -4.15
N GLY A 107 -15.36 20.93 -3.37
CA GLY A 107 -15.49 19.76 -2.50
C GLY A 107 -15.51 18.44 -3.28
N VAL A 108 -16.31 18.36 -4.34
CA VAL A 108 -16.36 17.18 -5.22
C VAL A 108 -15.01 16.93 -5.88
N SER A 109 -14.37 17.98 -6.40
CA SER A 109 -13.05 17.89 -7.04
C SER A 109 -11.96 17.46 -6.06
N LEU A 110 -11.97 18.00 -4.84
CA LEU A 110 -11.04 17.64 -3.77
C LEU A 110 -11.19 16.17 -3.36
N SER A 111 -12.43 15.70 -3.21
CA SER A 111 -12.73 14.32 -2.86
C SER A 111 -12.19 13.34 -3.92
N ALA A 112 -12.49 13.61 -5.19
CA ALA A 112 -11.96 12.82 -6.31
C ALA A 112 -10.42 12.89 -6.36
N GLY A 113 -9.84 14.08 -6.20
CA GLY A 113 -8.39 14.27 -6.15
C GLY A 113 -7.73 13.44 -5.04
N LEU A 114 -8.29 13.45 -3.83
CA LEU A 114 -7.76 12.69 -2.70
C LEU A 114 -7.79 11.18 -2.95
N ALA A 115 -8.92 10.65 -3.44
CA ALA A 115 -9.05 9.23 -3.74
C ALA A 115 -8.13 8.78 -4.88
N TRP A 116 -7.94 9.63 -5.89
CA TRP A 116 -7.06 9.29 -7.01
C TRP A 116 -5.58 9.48 -6.68
N LEU A 117 -5.22 10.41 -5.78
CA LEU A 117 -3.87 10.48 -5.21
C LEU A 117 -3.47 9.18 -4.51
N THR A 118 -4.38 8.61 -3.70
CA THR A 118 -4.13 7.34 -3.00
C THR A 118 -4.14 6.16 -3.97
N ALA A 119 -5.07 6.12 -4.93
CA ALA A 119 -5.10 5.12 -5.98
C ALA A 119 -3.80 5.10 -6.82
N GLY A 120 -3.34 6.27 -7.28
CA GLY A 120 -2.08 6.40 -8.02
C GLY A 120 -0.87 5.93 -7.22
N SER A 121 -0.85 6.22 -5.91
CA SER A 121 0.18 5.70 -5.00
C SER A 121 0.16 4.17 -4.89
N ALA A 122 -1.02 3.56 -4.76
CA ALA A 122 -1.19 2.11 -4.68
C ALA A 122 -0.74 1.41 -5.98
N LEU A 123 -1.02 2.01 -7.15
CA LEU A 123 -0.61 1.49 -8.45
C LEU A 123 0.92 1.55 -8.68
N ALA A 124 1.62 2.48 -8.02
CA ALA A 124 3.06 2.56 -8.13
C ALA A 124 3.76 1.32 -7.54
N ILE A 125 3.23 0.74 -6.48
CA ILE A 125 3.87 -0.35 -5.71
C ILE A 125 4.14 -1.61 -6.57
N PRO A 126 3.14 -2.22 -7.24
CA PRO A 126 3.38 -3.40 -8.07
C PRO A 126 4.28 -3.08 -9.27
N LEU A 127 4.22 -1.87 -9.82
CA LEU A 127 5.04 -1.46 -10.97
C LEU A 127 6.48 -1.15 -10.55
N ALA A 128 6.70 -0.59 -9.37
CA ALA A 128 8.03 -0.34 -8.85
C ALA A 128 8.75 -1.64 -8.54
N SER A 129 8.06 -2.72 -8.16
CA SER A 129 8.65 -4.07 -8.07
C SER A 129 9.31 -4.54 -9.38
N ARG A 130 8.89 -4.00 -10.53
CA ARG A 130 9.48 -4.28 -11.85
C ARG A 130 10.63 -3.36 -12.23
N ARG A 131 11.01 -2.40 -11.38
CA ARG A 131 12.19 -1.56 -11.62
C ARG A 131 13.44 -2.45 -11.56
N TRP A 132 14.23 -2.46 -12.64
CA TRP A 132 15.40 -3.34 -12.81
C TRP A 132 16.63 -2.96 -11.97
N SER A 133 16.55 -1.87 -11.21
CA SER A 133 17.65 -1.40 -10.39
C SER A 133 17.95 -2.42 -9.28
N PRO A 134 19.19 -2.93 -9.20
CA PRO A 134 19.58 -3.81 -8.12
C PRO A 134 19.49 -3.08 -6.78
N VAL A 135 19.22 -3.85 -5.73
CA VAL A 135 19.20 -3.40 -4.34
C VAL A 135 20.33 -4.11 -3.62
N ARG A 136 21.08 -3.36 -2.81
CA ARG A 136 22.11 -3.92 -1.97
C ARG A 136 21.49 -4.54 -0.73
N VAL A 137 21.77 -5.81 -0.49
CA VAL A 137 21.52 -6.47 0.80
C VAL A 137 22.81 -6.47 1.59
N ALA A 138 22.73 -6.09 2.86
CA ALA A 138 23.86 -6.12 3.77
C ALA A 138 23.42 -6.69 5.12
N LEU A 139 24.14 -7.70 5.60
CA LEU A 139 23.97 -8.29 6.92
C LEU A 139 24.93 -7.62 7.89
N THR A 140 24.40 -7.11 9.00
CA THR A 140 25.15 -6.48 10.09
C THR A 140 24.84 -7.20 11.40
N GLU A 141 25.57 -6.86 12.47
CA GLU A 141 25.30 -7.45 13.79
C GLU A 141 23.91 -7.08 14.33
N GLU A 142 23.33 -5.96 13.89
CA GLU A 142 22.04 -5.48 14.37
C GLU A 142 20.85 -5.99 13.54
N GLY A 143 21.05 -6.26 12.25
CA GLY A 143 19.97 -6.70 11.37
C GLY A 143 20.36 -6.86 9.91
N VAL A 144 19.34 -6.81 9.06
CA VAL A 144 19.46 -6.87 7.60
C VAL A 144 19.06 -5.53 7.01
N TYR A 145 19.97 -4.96 6.23
CA TYR A 145 19.66 -3.88 5.31
C TYR A 145 19.28 -4.46 3.94
N HIS A 146 18.19 -3.99 3.38
CA HIS A 146 17.77 -4.27 2.01
C HIS A 146 17.49 -2.91 1.32
N GLY A 147 18.50 -2.39 0.64
CA GLY A 147 18.51 -1.01 0.14
C GLY A 147 18.57 -0.04 1.30
N GLY A 148 17.64 0.91 1.32
CA GLY A 148 17.46 1.87 2.41
C GLY A 148 16.53 1.39 3.53
N THR A 149 16.03 0.15 3.50
CA THR A 149 15.19 -0.40 4.58
C THR A 149 16.00 -1.30 5.50
N PHE A 150 15.84 -1.11 6.81
CA PHE A 150 16.50 -1.89 7.85
C PHE A 150 15.50 -2.80 8.57
N THR A 151 15.87 -4.06 8.77
CA THR A 151 15.10 -5.07 9.52
C THR A 151 15.98 -5.63 10.65
N PRO A 152 15.77 -5.20 11.91
CA PRO A 152 16.48 -5.74 13.07
C PRO A 152 16.28 -7.26 13.23
N TRP A 153 17.30 -7.97 13.73
CA TRP A 153 17.19 -9.41 13.98
C TRP A 153 16.06 -9.75 14.95
N GLY A 154 15.78 -8.88 15.93
CA GLY A 154 14.69 -9.07 16.89
C GLY A 154 13.27 -9.07 16.28
N MET A 155 13.12 -8.57 15.05
CA MET A 155 11.85 -8.66 14.31
C MET A 155 11.67 -10.01 13.62
N ALA A 156 12.73 -10.76 13.35
CA ALA A 156 12.65 -12.08 12.74
C ALA A 156 12.41 -13.16 13.81
N GLY A 157 11.46 -14.06 13.54
CA GLY A 157 11.18 -15.23 14.39
C GLY A 157 11.81 -16.52 13.87
N ARG A 158 12.00 -16.62 12.54
CA ARG A 158 12.66 -17.74 11.87
C ARG A 158 13.12 -17.35 10.47
N ALA A 159 14.11 -18.06 9.96
CA ALA A 159 14.45 -18.08 8.55
C ALA A 159 14.00 -19.40 7.92
N GLN A 160 13.67 -19.37 6.65
CA GLN A 160 13.42 -20.57 5.86
C GLN A 160 14.04 -20.41 4.48
N ARG A 161 14.86 -21.38 4.09
CA ARG A 161 15.34 -21.54 2.73
C ARG A 161 14.33 -22.34 1.92
N GLY A 162 14.07 -21.94 0.68
CA GLY A 162 13.42 -22.82 -0.32
C GLY A 162 12.42 -22.14 -1.25
N GLY A 163 11.79 -22.95 -2.09
CA GLY A 163 10.88 -22.51 -3.15
C GLY A 163 11.57 -22.17 -4.47
N ARG A 164 10.82 -21.64 -5.44
CA ARG A 164 11.37 -21.26 -6.76
C ARG A 164 12.45 -20.18 -6.61
N GLY A 165 13.67 -20.50 -7.06
CA GLY A 165 14.79 -19.57 -7.12
C GLY A 165 15.58 -19.40 -5.82
N GLU A 166 15.59 -20.43 -4.94
CA GLU A 166 16.48 -20.50 -3.77
C GLU A 166 16.44 -19.24 -2.88
N LEU A 167 15.23 -18.90 -2.43
CA LEU A 167 15.01 -17.72 -1.58
C LEU A 167 15.29 -18.03 -0.11
N ILE A 168 15.88 -17.07 0.60
CA ILE A 168 15.88 -17.03 2.06
C ILE A 168 14.74 -16.11 2.50
N ARG A 169 13.74 -16.67 3.20
CA ARG A 169 12.60 -15.91 3.76
C ARG A 169 12.79 -15.71 5.25
N LEU A 170 12.74 -14.46 5.69
CA LEU A 170 12.70 -14.06 7.08
C LEU A 170 11.23 -13.85 7.48
N TYR A 171 10.76 -14.61 8.45
CA TYR A 171 9.38 -14.51 8.94
C TYR A 171 9.30 -13.60 10.15
N SER A 172 8.20 -12.85 10.25
CA SER A 172 7.95 -11.96 11.37
C SER A 172 7.86 -12.74 12.68
N ARG A 173 8.55 -12.26 13.70
CA ARG A 173 8.38 -12.73 15.07
C ARG A 173 6.95 -12.49 15.50
N LYS A 174 6.42 -11.28 15.30
CA LYS A 174 5.05 -10.91 15.70
C LYS A 174 3.98 -11.71 14.95
N THR A 175 4.22 -12.01 13.68
CA THR A 175 3.30 -12.76 12.79
C THR A 175 4.08 -13.85 12.03
N PRO A 176 4.24 -15.05 12.61
CA PRO A 176 5.14 -16.10 12.07
C PRO A 176 4.83 -16.62 10.66
N GLU A 177 3.63 -16.33 10.18
CA GLU A 177 3.17 -16.69 8.83
C GLU A 177 3.53 -15.62 7.79
N LEU A 178 3.81 -14.39 8.23
CA LEU A 178 4.12 -13.25 7.36
C LEU A 178 5.61 -13.17 7.09
N VAL A 179 5.96 -13.09 5.81
CA VAL A 179 7.33 -12.81 5.37
C VAL A 179 7.65 -11.32 5.57
N LEU A 180 8.64 -11.01 6.41
CA LEU A 180 9.16 -9.64 6.58
C LEU A 180 10.05 -9.23 5.41
N LEU A 181 10.96 -10.12 5.06
CA LEU A 181 11.99 -9.89 4.06
C LEU A 181 12.29 -11.22 3.36
N ALA A 182 12.49 -11.15 2.05
CA ALA A 182 12.95 -12.28 1.27
C ALA A 182 14.11 -11.82 0.41
N VAL A 183 15.21 -12.56 0.49
CA VAL A 183 16.45 -12.26 -0.22
C VAL A 183 16.85 -13.42 -1.14
N ARG A 184 17.57 -13.09 -2.20
CA ARG A 184 18.07 -14.01 -3.22
C ARG A 184 19.56 -13.79 -3.47
N PRO A 185 20.43 -14.37 -2.62
CA PRO A 185 21.86 -14.38 -2.89
C PRO A 185 22.18 -14.92 -4.29
N PRO A 186 23.06 -14.26 -5.07
CA PRO A 186 23.30 -14.57 -6.48
C PRO A 186 24.07 -15.88 -6.73
N ALA A 187 24.77 -16.43 -5.72
CA ALA A 187 25.61 -17.62 -5.86
C ALA A 187 25.30 -18.66 -4.76
N PRO A 188 25.39 -19.97 -5.04
CA PRO A 188 25.10 -21.03 -4.07
C PRO A 188 25.97 -20.96 -2.80
N GLU A 189 27.26 -20.68 -2.93
CA GLU A 189 28.18 -20.54 -1.79
C GLU A 189 27.80 -19.35 -0.90
N LEU A 190 27.41 -18.24 -1.54
CA LEU A 190 26.96 -17.05 -0.83
C LEU A 190 25.61 -17.27 -0.16
N LEU A 191 24.72 -18.03 -0.80
CA LEU A 191 23.44 -18.45 -0.24
C LEU A 191 23.63 -19.24 1.06
N GLU A 192 24.54 -20.21 1.08
CA GLU A 192 24.84 -21.00 2.28
C GLU A 192 25.43 -20.13 3.40
N ARG A 193 26.42 -19.29 3.09
CA ARG A 193 27.00 -18.35 4.06
C ARG A 193 25.97 -17.38 4.62
N ALA A 194 25.09 -16.84 3.76
CA ALA A 194 24.02 -15.94 4.18
C ALA A 194 23.01 -16.66 5.06
N CYS A 195 22.62 -17.89 4.70
CA CYS A 195 21.69 -18.70 5.49
C CYS A 195 22.24 -18.95 6.90
N GLN A 196 23.48 -19.42 7.00
CA GLN A 196 24.16 -19.65 8.28
C GLN A 196 24.27 -18.36 9.10
N ALA A 197 24.67 -17.26 8.48
CA ALA A 197 24.83 -15.98 9.16
C ALA A 197 23.51 -15.39 9.68
N ILE A 198 22.41 -15.61 8.94
CA ILE A 198 21.06 -15.22 9.32
C ILE A 198 20.56 -16.10 10.46
N GLU A 199 20.61 -17.42 10.31
CA GLU A 199 20.10 -18.37 11.31
C GLU A 199 20.83 -18.22 12.66
N ALA A 200 22.14 -17.98 12.64
CA ALA A 200 22.92 -17.74 13.85
C ALA A 200 22.55 -16.46 14.62
N ARG A 201 21.89 -15.48 13.96
CA ARG A 201 21.57 -14.17 14.55
C ARG A 201 20.10 -13.99 14.90
N ILE A 202 19.21 -14.84 14.37
CA ILE A 202 17.80 -14.81 14.75
C ILE A 202 17.68 -15.25 16.21
N PRO A 203 17.16 -14.39 17.10
CA PRO A 203 17.00 -14.77 18.50
C PRO A 203 16.02 -15.95 18.62
N PRO A 204 16.31 -16.94 19.47
CA PRO A 204 15.40 -18.07 19.67
C PRO A 204 14.05 -17.59 20.19
N LEU A 205 13.00 -18.29 19.78
CA LEU A 205 11.67 -18.11 20.34
C LEU A 205 11.59 -18.85 21.69
N PRO A 206 10.93 -18.27 22.71
CA PRO A 206 10.64 -18.97 23.96
C PRO A 206 9.87 -20.28 23.71
N GLU A 207 10.06 -21.30 24.55
CA GLU A 207 9.36 -22.59 24.41
C GLU A 207 7.83 -22.46 24.53
N ASP A 208 7.37 -21.51 25.34
CA ASP A 208 5.96 -21.17 25.53
C ASP A 208 5.44 -20.12 24.54
N TYR A 209 6.19 -19.85 23.46
CA TYR A 209 5.85 -18.81 22.50
C TYR A 209 4.50 -19.07 21.83
N ARG A 210 3.48 -18.30 22.24
CA ARG A 210 2.15 -18.33 21.66
C ARG A 210 1.84 -17.02 20.97
N VAL A 211 1.43 -17.12 19.70
CA VAL A 211 0.99 -15.96 18.93
C VAL A 211 -0.48 -15.69 19.18
N PRO A 212 -0.85 -14.48 19.64
CA PRO A 212 -2.25 -14.10 19.79
C PRO A 212 -3.01 -14.30 18.48
N TRP A 213 -4.28 -14.72 18.55
CA TRP A 213 -5.10 -15.00 17.36
C TRP A 213 -5.14 -13.82 16.39
N TYR A 214 -5.16 -12.59 16.93
CA TYR A 214 -5.22 -11.37 16.14
C TYR A 214 -3.89 -11.04 15.45
N ARG A 215 -2.78 -11.69 15.77
CA ARG A 215 -1.47 -11.50 15.10
C ARG A 215 -1.18 -12.55 14.03
N ARG A 216 -2.18 -13.36 13.62
CA ARG A 216 -2.04 -14.37 12.56
C ARG A 216 -2.38 -13.80 11.18
N MET A 217 -1.92 -14.45 10.12
CA MET A 217 -2.17 -14.01 8.73
C MET A 217 -3.67 -13.87 8.42
N PRO A 218 -4.58 -14.77 8.85
CA PRO A 218 -6.01 -14.60 8.61
C PRO A 218 -6.58 -13.32 9.22
N ALA A 219 -6.11 -12.93 10.41
CA ALA A 219 -6.55 -11.69 11.05
C ALA A 219 -6.03 -10.46 10.30
N LEU A 220 -4.77 -10.47 9.85
CA LEU A 220 -4.22 -9.43 8.97
C LEU A 220 -5.07 -9.27 7.70
N CYS A 221 -5.36 -10.38 7.04
CA CYS A 221 -6.14 -10.43 5.81
C CYS A 221 -7.55 -9.88 6.04
N LEU A 222 -8.23 -10.30 7.12
CA LEU A 222 -9.54 -9.80 7.49
C LEU A 222 -9.52 -8.29 7.77
N LEU A 223 -8.55 -7.79 8.53
CA LEU A 223 -8.43 -6.35 8.82
C LEU A 223 -8.17 -5.52 7.55
N LEU A 224 -7.32 -6.01 6.62
CA LEU A 224 -7.12 -5.36 5.32
C LEU A 224 -8.42 -5.30 4.49
N LEU A 225 -9.25 -6.35 4.53
CA LEU A 225 -10.54 -6.33 3.86
C LEU A 225 -11.53 -5.38 4.54
N MET A 226 -11.63 -5.42 5.86
CA MET A 226 -12.56 -4.60 6.66
C MET A 226 -12.24 -3.11 6.59
N THR A 227 -11.01 -2.72 6.26
CA THR A 227 -10.65 -1.31 6.11
C THR A 227 -11.08 -0.69 4.78
N ALA A 228 -11.36 -1.49 3.73
CA ALA A 228 -11.68 -0.97 2.41
C ALA A 228 -13.02 -1.44 1.84
N LEU A 229 -13.39 -2.73 1.98
CA LEU A 229 -14.62 -3.27 1.38
C LEU A 229 -15.91 -2.62 1.89
N PRO A 230 -16.07 -2.31 3.19
CA PRO A 230 -17.26 -1.62 3.67
C PRO A 230 -17.44 -0.24 3.03
N MET A 231 -16.35 0.48 2.75
CA MET A 231 -16.40 1.79 2.10
C MET A 231 -16.82 1.69 0.63
N VAL A 232 -16.34 0.65 -0.07
CA VAL A 232 -16.80 0.32 -1.43
C VAL A 232 -18.30 0.01 -1.44
N ALA A 233 -18.76 -0.86 -0.53
CA ALA A 233 -20.18 -1.21 -0.42
C ALA A 233 -21.05 0.02 -0.12
N LEU A 234 -20.60 0.89 0.80
CA LEU A 234 -21.28 2.14 1.12
C LEU A 234 -21.32 3.09 -0.07
N GLY A 235 -20.26 3.15 -0.88
CA GLY A 235 -20.22 3.93 -2.12
C GLY A 235 -21.19 3.41 -3.18
N LEU A 236 -21.27 2.09 -3.36
CA LEU A 236 -22.23 1.46 -4.27
C LEU A 236 -23.69 1.73 -3.83
N ALA A 237 -23.97 1.62 -2.53
CA ALA A 237 -25.28 1.92 -1.98
C ALA A 237 -25.64 3.42 -2.09
N ALA A 238 -24.64 4.30 -1.98
CA ALA A 238 -24.82 5.75 -2.10
C ALA A 238 -24.85 6.25 -3.55
N TYR A 239 -24.34 5.49 -4.53
CA TYR A 239 -24.35 5.87 -5.95
C TYR A 239 -25.72 6.24 -6.53
N PRO A 240 -26.83 5.52 -6.25
CA PRO A 240 -28.15 5.94 -6.71
C PRO A 240 -28.69 7.16 -5.96
N SER A 241 -28.13 7.51 -4.80
CA SER A 241 -28.64 8.61 -3.96
C SER A 241 -28.28 9.98 -4.55
N THR A 242 -29.16 10.95 -4.32
CA THR A 242 -28.91 12.39 -4.54
C THR A 242 -28.30 13.06 -3.31
N ALA A 243 -27.81 12.26 -2.35
CA ALA A 243 -27.31 12.74 -1.08
C ALA A 243 -26.04 13.59 -1.27
N THR A 244 -26.06 14.78 -0.70
CA THR A 244 -25.09 15.85 -0.92
C THR A 244 -23.69 15.58 -0.42
N TRP A 245 -23.51 14.50 0.35
CA TRP A 245 -22.28 14.13 1.04
C TRP A 245 -21.72 12.78 0.59
N ALA A 246 -22.42 12.07 -0.32
CA ALA A 246 -22.00 10.77 -0.81
C ALA A 246 -20.64 10.81 -1.53
N TRP A 247 -20.32 11.92 -2.20
CA TRP A 247 -18.99 12.12 -2.80
C TRP A 247 -17.92 12.36 -1.73
N ALA A 248 -18.23 13.08 -0.65
CA ALA A 248 -17.28 13.38 0.42
C ALA A 248 -16.87 12.12 1.18
N SER A 249 -17.84 11.22 1.45
CA SER A 249 -17.59 9.95 2.13
C SER A 249 -16.66 9.03 1.35
N GLN A 250 -16.69 9.07 0.01
CA GLN A 250 -15.79 8.25 -0.83
C GLN A 250 -14.35 8.77 -0.85
N GLY A 251 -14.13 10.08 -0.99
CA GLY A 251 -12.78 10.65 -0.94
C GLY A 251 -12.13 10.45 0.42
N PHE A 252 -12.88 10.74 1.49
CA PHE A 252 -12.41 10.50 2.85
C PHE A 252 -12.23 9.01 3.15
N GLY A 253 -13.17 8.17 2.69
CA GLY A 253 -13.10 6.72 2.84
C GLY A 253 -11.87 6.10 2.16
N ALA A 254 -11.51 6.56 0.95
CA ALA A 254 -10.32 6.11 0.25
C ALA A 254 -9.03 6.48 0.99
N TRP A 255 -8.96 7.69 1.54
CA TRP A 255 -7.83 8.13 2.35
C TRP A 255 -7.75 7.37 3.68
N LEU A 256 -8.87 7.19 4.37
CA LEU A 256 -8.96 6.47 5.63
C LEU A 256 -8.57 5.00 5.45
N ALA A 257 -9.07 4.34 4.39
CA ALA A 257 -8.72 2.96 4.05
C ALA A 257 -7.21 2.81 3.84
N ALA A 258 -6.59 3.73 3.08
CA ALA A 258 -5.15 3.73 2.85
C ALA A 258 -4.37 3.93 4.17
N LEU A 259 -4.80 4.87 5.02
CA LEU A 259 -4.16 5.14 6.31
C LEU A 259 -4.26 3.94 7.26
N LEU A 260 -5.45 3.35 7.39
CA LEU A 260 -5.71 2.20 8.24
C LEU A 260 -4.98 0.96 7.72
N GLY A 261 -5.01 0.71 6.41
CA GLY A 261 -4.24 -0.37 5.77
C GLY A 261 -2.75 -0.25 6.08
N ALA A 262 -2.17 0.95 5.95
CA ALA A 262 -0.77 1.19 6.28
C ALA A 262 -0.44 1.03 7.78
N ARG A 263 -1.39 1.31 8.67
CA ARG A 263 -1.24 1.05 10.12
C ARG A 263 -1.35 -0.43 10.44
N VAL A 264 -2.28 -1.13 9.81
CA VAL A 264 -2.45 -2.58 9.92
C VAL A 264 -1.17 -3.28 9.50
N VAL A 265 -0.61 -3.01 8.32
CA VAL A 265 0.64 -3.64 7.88
C VAL A 265 1.78 -3.42 8.87
N ARG A 266 1.96 -2.19 9.37
CA ARG A 266 3.00 -1.86 10.36
C ARG A 266 2.81 -2.54 11.72
N ALA A 267 1.58 -2.85 12.12
CA ALA A 267 1.32 -3.54 13.39
C ALA A 267 1.72 -5.03 13.34
N TYR A 268 1.76 -5.63 12.15
CA TYR A 268 2.07 -7.04 11.92
C TYR A 268 3.55 -7.28 11.52
N GLN A 269 4.25 -6.22 11.11
CA GLN A 269 5.71 -6.20 10.97
C GLN A 269 6.38 -6.02 12.34
#